data_AF-A0A3M1FT89-F1
#
_entry.id   AF-A0A3M1FT89-F1
#
_cell.length_a   1.000
_cell.length_b   1.000
_cell.length_c   1.000
_cell.angle_alpha   90.00
_cell.angle_beta   90.00
_cell.angle_gamma   90.00
#
_symmetry.space_group_name_H-M   'P 1'
#
loop_
_entity.id
_entity.type
_entity.pdbx_description
1 polymer ?
#
loop_
_entity_poly.entity_id
_entity_poly.type
_entity_poly.pdbx_seq_one_letter_code
_entity_poly.pdbx_strand_id
1 'polypeptide(L)'
;MDINFFLDLAKFLFVLLASQQLGKLVQRAHLPAISGFIIVGVVAGPYLLNYLDEDVISEFSFTYTFTLPFIGLAAGAELVFSELQKDFKRLLILAASIVFFGLLIGATSLLLLVKAGFIPFEVSLRFKEAFSISILGAVILIATSPSSAIAVIKEVKAAGRFTQVVLGITLLMDSVA
;
A
#
# COMPACT_ATOMS: atom_id res chain seq x y z
N MET A 1 33.55 4.64 -3.21
CA MET A 1 32.33 4.51 -2.39
C MET A 1 32.56 5.44 -1.22
N ASP A 2 31.84 6.55 -1.21
CA ASP A 2 32.17 7.71 -0.37
C ASP A 2 31.71 7.51 1.08
N ILE A 3 32.34 8.20 2.01
CA ILE A 3 32.01 8.09 3.44
C ILE A 3 30.54 8.46 3.73
N ASN A 4 29.97 9.35 2.90
CA ASN A 4 28.57 9.76 2.98
C ASN A 4 27.62 8.58 2.70
N PHE A 5 27.91 7.77 1.68
CA PHE A 5 27.11 6.57 1.39
C PHE A 5 27.02 5.62 2.60
N PHE A 6 28.13 5.41 3.32
CA PHE A 6 28.12 4.56 4.51
C PHE A 6 27.30 5.16 5.65
N LEU A 7 27.30 6.48 5.80
CA LEU A 7 26.46 7.18 6.77
C LEU A 7 24.99 7.06 6.40
N ASP A 8 24.64 7.24 5.13
CA ASP A 8 23.26 7.17 4.65
C ASP A 8 22.71 5.75 4.72
N LEU A 9 23.54 4.75 4.42
CA LEU A 9 23.25 3.34 4.69
C LEU A 9 23.00 3.08 6.19
N ALA A 10 23.82 3.65 7.07
CA ALA A 10 23.65 3.48 8.51
C ALA A 10 22.34 4.12 9.00
N LYS A 11 21.99 5.31 8.51
CA LYS A 11 20.69 5.96 8.79
C LYS A 11 19.53 5.09 8.32
N PHE A 12 19.59 4.59 7.08
CA PHE A 12 18.55 3.74 6.52
C PHE A 12 18.37 2.45 7.33
N LEU A 13 19.47 1.77 7.70
CA LEU A 13 19.44 0.58 8.55
C LEU A 13 18.88 0.87 9.94
N PHE A 14 19.24 2.00 10.54
CA PHE A 14 18.70 2.41 11.83
C PHE A 14 17.18 2.59 11.76
N VAL A 15 16.68 3.27 10.73
CA VAL A 15 15.24 3.44 10.49
C VAL A 15 14.53 2.11 10.25
N LEU A 16 15.15 1.19 9.50
CA LEU A 16 14.62 -0.15 9.27
C LEU A 16 14.46 -0.93 10.59
N LEU A 17 15.48 -0.90 11.45
CA LEU A 17 15.44 -1.55 12.76
C LEU A 17 14.43 -0.89 13.69
N ALA A 18 14.36 0.43 13.72
CA ALA A 18 13.39 1.18 14.51
C ALA A 18 11.95 0.86 14.07
N SER A 19 11.72 0.80 12.77
CA SER A 19 10.46 0.40 12.14
C SER A 19 10.04 -1.00 12.57
N GLN A 20 10.95 -1.97 12.54
CA GLN A 20 10.68 -3.34 12.99
C GLN A 20 10.32 -3.41 14.48
N GLN A 21 11.00 -2.65 15.33
CA GLN A 21 10.73 -2.61 16.77
C GLN A 21 9.39 -1.95 17.08
N LEU A 22 9.10 -0.80 16.47
CA LEU A 22 7.83 -0.12 16.67
C LEU A 22 6.67 -0.93 16.11
N GLY A 23 6.85 -1.58 14.95
CA GLY A 23 5.89 -2.52 14.38
C GLY A 23 5.48 -3.64 15.35
N LYS A 24 6.43 -4.19 16.12
CA LYS A 24 6.13 -5.16 17.19
C LYS A 24 5.44 -4.52 18.41
N LEU A 25 5.76 -3.26 18.71
CA LEU A 25 5.16 -2.54 19.84
C LEU A 25 3.68 -2.23 19.58
N VAL A 26 3.33 -1.72 18.40
CA VAL A 26 1.92 -1.41 18.05
C VAL A 26 1.04 -2.65 17.98
N GLN A 27 1.60 -3.83 17.70
CA GLN A 27 0.87 -5.09 17.81
C GLN A 27 0.35 -5.35 19.22
N ARG A 28 1.05 -4.89 20.27
CA ARG A 28 0.54 -4.99 21.66
C ARG A 28 -0.71 -4.15 21.89
N ALA A 29 -0.92 -3.13 21.06
CA ALA A 29 -2.13 -2.31 21.03
C ALA A 29 -3.20 -2.86 20.04
N HIS A 30 -3.04 -4.09 19.54
CA HIS A 30 -3.93 -4.73 18.57
C HIS A 30 -4.01 -4.02 17.21
N LEU A 31 -2.94 -3.33 16.81
CA LEU A 31 -2.81 -2.72 15.49
C LEU A 31 -1.86 -3.52 14.60
N PRO A 32 -2.12 -3.60 13.28
CA PRO A 32 -1.20 -4.24 12.35
C PRO A 32 0.21 -3.65 12.41
N ALA A 33 1.23 -4.49 12.22
CA ALA A 33 2.63 -4.05 12.24
C ALA A 33 2.94 -2.86 11.30
N ILE A 34 2.26 -2.82 10.15
CA ILE A 34 2.41 -1.77 9.12
C ILE A 34 2.13 -0.38 9.68
N SER A 35 1.23 -0.24 10.65
CA SER A 35 0.97 1.04 11.31
C SER A 35 2.23 1.60 11.98
N GLY A 36 3.04 0.74 12.62
CA GLY A 36 4.32 1.12 13.21
C GLY A 36 5.34 1.53 12.15
N PHE A 37 5.36 0.86 11.00
CA PHE A 37 6.28 1.19 9.90
C PHE A 37 6.00 2.58 9.33
N ILE A 38 4.71 2.91 9.13
CA ILE A 38 4.29 4.23 8.66
C ILE A 38 4.67 5.31 9.67
N ILE A 39 4.44 5.10 10.96
CA ILE A 39 4.79 6.07 12.01
C ILE A 39 6.29 6.37 11.99
N VAL A 40 7.15 5.33 11.96
CA VAL A 40 8.60 5.53 11.89
C VAL A 40 9.00 6.25 10.60
N GLY A 41 8.42 5.89 9.46
CA GLY A 41 8.69 6.55 8.18
C GLY A 41 8.35 8.04 8.18
N VAL A 42 7.17 8.40 8.71
CA VAL A 42 6.74 9.81 8.84
C VAL A 42 7.67 10.58 9.78
N VAL A 43 8.02 9.99 10.92
CA VAL A 43 8.89 10.63 11.92
C VAL A 43 10.32 10.80 11.39
N ALA A 44 10.91 9.77 10.78
CA ALA A 44 12.28 9.80 10.30
C ALA A 44 12.44 10.52 8.94
N GLY A 45 11.38 10.63 8.15
CA GLY A 45 11.41 11.25 6.83
C GLY A 45 11.59 12.78 6.84
N PRO A 46 11.56 13.41 5.65
CA PRO A 46 11.93 14.82 5.47
C PRO A 46 10.99 15.81 6.17
N TYR A 47 9.76 15.40 6.46
CA TYR A 47 8.72 16.29 6.97
C TYR A 47 8.74 16.50 8.49
N LEU A 48 9.30 15.57 9.29
CA LEU A 48 9.36 15.69 10.76
C LEU A 48 10.79 15.87 11.25
N LEU A 49 11.59 14.80 11.30
CA LEU A 49 12.97 14.87 11.80
C LEU A 49 14.00 15.19 10.71
N ASN A 50 13.63 15.02 9.44
CA ASN A 50 14.54 15.12 8.30
C ASN A 50 15.82 14.28 8.50
N TYR A 51 15.67 13.09 9.09
CA TYR A 51 16.77 12.16 9.34
C TYR A 51 17.12 11.39 8.08
N LEU A 52 16.11 11.01 7.29
CA LEU A 52 16.23 10.59 5.90
C LEU A 52 15.68 11.74 5.04
N ASP A 53 16.57 12.47 4.39
CA ASP A 53 16.21 13.52 3.44
C ASP A 53 15.84 12.95 2.07
N GLU A 54 15.40 13.80 1.15
CA GLU A 54 14.96 13.38 -0.19
C GLU A 54 16.09 12.71 -0.99
N ASP A 55 17.34 13.16 -0.81
CA ASP A 55 18.51 12.60 -1.50
C ASP A 55 18.79 11.17 -1.02
N VAL A 56 18.76 10.93 0.29
CA VAL A 56 18.91 9.59 0.88
C VAL A 56 17.75 8.69 0.44
N ILE A 57 16.51 9.17 0.45
CA ILE A 57 15.35 8.38 0.00
C ILE A 57 15.49 8.00 -1.48
N SER A 58 15.92 8.94 -2.32
CA SER A 58 16.22 8.75 -3.73
C SER A 58 17.34 7.71 -3.94
N GLU A 59 18.42 7.81 -3.18
CA GLU A 59 19.57 6.90 -3.27
C GLU A 59 19.19 5.45 -2.94
N PHE A 60 18.29 5.24 -1.97
CA PHE A 60 17.81 3.91 -1.58
C PHE A 60 16.55 3.46 -2.34
N SER A 61 16.07 4.22 -3.32
CA SER A 61 14.87 3.89 -4.10
C SER A 61 14.99 2.56 -4.87
N PHE A 62 16.20 2.12 -5.21
CA PHE A 62 16.44 0.81 -5.81
C PHE A 62 15.89 -0.34 -4.95
N THR A 63 15.80 -0.15 -3.63
CA THR A 63 15.22 -1.13 -2.70
C THR A 63 13.80 -1.52 -3.10
N TYR A 64 13.00 -0.60 -3.65
CA TYR A 64 11.66 -0.90 -4.16
C TYR A 64 11.72 -1.88 -5.33
N THR A 65 12.63 -1.65 -6.28
CA THR A 65 12.81 -2.51 -7.45
C THR A 65 13.22 -3.94 -7.07
N PHE A 66 14.05 -4.10 -6.04
CA PHE A 66 14.43 -5.42 -5.54
C PHE A 66 13.35 -6.06 -4.67
N THR A 67 12.60 -5.29 -3.89
CA THR A 67 11.62 -5.83 -2.93
C THR A 67 10.32 -6.26 -3.60
N LEU A 68 9.89 -5.57 -4.65
CA LEU A 68 8.61 -5.83 -5.32
C LEU A 68 8.47 -7.27 -5.86
N PRO A 69 9.49 -7.85 -6.54
CA PRO A 69 9.45 -9.26 -6.95
C PRO A 69 9.35 -10.24 -5.77
N PHE A 70 10.02 -9.98 -4.64
CA PHE A 70 9.92 -10.83 -3.45
C PHE A 70 8.53 -10.78 -2.83
N ILE A 71 7.89 -9.61 -2.81
CA ILE A 71 6.50 -9.46 -2.37
C ILE A 71 5.56 -10.26 -3.27
N GLY A 72 5.69 -10.13 -4.59
CA GLY A 72 4.88 -10.88 -5.55
C GLY A 72 5.08 -12.40 -5.42
N LEU A 73 6.32 -12.86 -5.24
CA LEU A 73 6.63 -14.26 -5.04
C LEU A 73 6.07 -14.80 -3.72
N ALA A 74 6.21 -14.05 -2.63
CA ALA A 74 5.66 -14.43 -1.32
C ALA A 74 4.13 -14.51 -1.38
N ALA A 75 3.48 -13.58 -2.08
CA ALA A 75 2.04 -13.60 -2.25
C ALA A 75 1.56 -14.74 -3.14
N GLY A 76 2.27 -15.03 -4.23
CA GLY A 76 1.99 -16.18 -5.08
C GLY A 76 2.18 -17.52 -4.37
N ALA A 77 3.15 -17.63 -3.46
CA ALA A 77 3.41 -18.86 -2.68
C ALA A 77 2.31 -19.19 -1.66
N GLU A 78 1.58 -18.18 -1.16
CA GLU A 78 0.45 -18.37 -0.24
C GLU A 78 -0.87 -18.69 -0.97
N LEU A 79 -0.91 -18.52 -2.30
CA LEU A 79 -2.10 -18.75 -3.09
C LEU A 79 -2.33 -20.24 -3.35
N VAL A 80 -3.45 -20.77 -2.87
CA VAL A 80 -3.87 -22.13 -3.19
C VAL A 80 -4.60 -22.14 -4.54
N PHE A 81 -3.85 -22.36 -5.62
CA PHE A 81 -4.38 -22.30 -6.99
C PHE A 81 -5.60 -23.21 -7.22
N SER A 82 -5.63 -24.40 -6.61
CA SER A 82 -6.74 -25.34 -6.72
C SER A 82 -8.03 -24.86 -6.06
N GLU A 83 -7.96 -23.95 -5.09
CA GLU A 83 -9.12 -23.29 -4.49
C GLU A 83 -9.57 -22.10 -5.33
N LEU A 84 -8.62 -21.33 -5.86
CA LEU A 84 -8.90 -20.21 -6.76
C LEU A 84 -9.68 -20.66 -8.01
N GLN A 85 -9.25 -21.76 -8.64
CA GLN A 85 -9.88 -22.26 -9.86
C GLN A 85 -11.35 -22.65 -9.67
N LYS A 86 -11.72 -23.17 -8.50
CA LYS A 86 -13.09 -23.60 -8.20
C LYS A 86 -14.08 -22.44 -8.17
N ASP A 87 -13.62 -21.26 -7.73
CA ASP A 87 -14.45 -20.06 -7.58
C ASP A 87 -14.02 -18.90 -8.51
N PHE A 88 -13.19 -19.16 -9.53
CA PHE A 88 -12.56 -18.13 -10.36
C PHE A 88 -13.55 -17.13 -10.99
N LYS A 89 -14.68 -17.64 -11.51
CA LYS A 89 -15.74 -16.77 -12.06
C LYS A 89 -16.32 -15.83 -11.00
N ARG A 90 -16.51 -16.31 -9.77
CA ARG A 90 -17.03 -15.50 -8.66
C ARG A 90 -16.02 -14.45 -8.23
N LEU A 91 -14.74 -14.83 -8.18
CA LEU A 91 -13.65 -13.90 -7.87
C LEU A 91 -13.52 -12.80 -8.92
N LEU A 92 -13.65 -13.12 -10.21
CA LEU A 92 -13.67 -12.12 -11.28
C LEU A 92 -14.86 -11.16 -11.17
N ILE A 93 -16.06 -11.68 -10.90
CA ILE A 93 -17.25 -10.84 -10.72
C ILE A 93 -17.06 -9.92 -9.51
N LEU A 94 -16.50 -10.45 -8.41
CA LEU A 94 -16.25 -9.67 -7.21
C LEU A 94 -15.19 -8.60 -7.48
N ALA A 95 -14.07 -8.93 -8.11
CA ALA A 95 -13.02 -7.98 -8.49
C ALA A 95 -13.56 -6.88 -9.42
N ALA A 96 -14.30 -7.26 -10.47
CA ALA A 96 -14.92 -6.31 -11.38
C ALA A 96 -15.93 -5.40 -10.66
N SER A 97 -16.68 -5.94 -9.70
CA SER A 97 -17.61 -5.17 -8.87
C SER A 97 -16.86 -4.17 -7.97
N ILE A 98 -15.78 -4.60 -7.31
CA ILE A 98 -14.95 -3.69 -6.49
C ILE A 98 -14.34 -2.59 -7.35
N VAL A 99 -13.80 -2.92 -8.53
CA VAL A 99 -13.26 -1.92 -9.46
C VAL A 99 -14.35 -0.95 -9.90
N PHE A 100 -15.49 -1.44 -10.38
CA PHE A 100 -16.56 -0.59 -10.89
C PHE A 100 -17.16 0.31 -9.81
N PHE A 101 -17.61 -0.26 -8.69
CA PHE A 101 -18.22 0.50 -7.60
C PHE A 101 -17.19 1.35 -6.85
N GLY A 102 -15.98 0.82 -6.65
CA GLY A 102 -14.88 1.55 -6.02
C GLY A 102 -14.43 2.76 -6.83
N LEU A 103 -14.29 2.63 -8.16
CA LEU A 103 -14.01 3.77 -9.02
C LEU A 103 -15.17 4.76 -9.04
N LEU A 104 -16.41 4.30 -9.13
CA LEU A 104 -17.57 5.17 -9.13
C LEU A 104 -17.66 5.99 -7.83
N ILE A 105 -17.60 5.33 -6.67
CA ILE A 105 -17.68 5.96 -5.36
C ILE A 105 -16.43 6.81 -5.08
N GLY A 106 -15.24 6.28 -5.36
CA GLY A 106 -13.97 6.98 -5.16
C GLY A 106 -13.86 8.24 -6.01
N ALA A 107 -14.18 8.15 -7.31
CA ALA A 107 -14.06 9.29 -8.21
C ALA A 107 -15.13 10.35 -7.91
N THR A 108 -16.37 9.94 -7.58
CA THR A 108 -17.42 10.90 -7.21
C THR A 108 -17.13 11.58 -5.88
N SER A 109 -16.70 10.83 -4.85
CA SER A 109 -16.33 11.41 -3.55
C SER A 109 -15.14 12.36 -3.65
N LEU A 110 -14.08 11.97 -4.35
CA LEU A 110 -12.93 12.86 -4.59
C LEU A 110 -13.34 14.10 -5.38
N LEU A 111 -14.15 13.97 -6.43
CA LEU A 111 -14.60 15.11 -7.22
C LEU A 111 -15.38 16.11 -6.38
N LEU A 112 -16.25 15.62 -5.49
CA LEU A 112 -16.97 16.47 -4.55
C LEU A 112 -16.03 17.15 -3.57
N LEU A 113 -15.03 16.45 -3.02
CA LEU A 113 -14.04 17.03 -2.11
C LEU A 113 -13.18 18.10 -2.79
N VAL A 114 -12.75 17.86 -4.03
CA VAL A 114 -12.03 18.85 -4.85
C VAL A 114 -12.89 20.07 -5.10
N LYS A 115 -14.14 19.88 -5.54
CA LYS A 115 -15.04 21.00 -5.88
C LYS A 115 -15.53 21.79 -4.67
N ALA A 116 -15.68 21.13 -3.51
CA ALA A 116 -16.02 21.79 -2.26
C ALA A 116 -14.83 22.50 -1.60
N GLY A 117 -13.62 22.41 -2.18
CA GLY A 117 -12.44 23.11 -1.67
C GLY A 117 -11.79 22.46 -0.45
N PHE A 118 -12.14 21.21 -0.12
CA PHE A 118 -11.50 20.48 0.98
C PHE A 118 -10.10 19.98 0.61
N ILE A 119 -9.82 19.80 -0.69
CA ILE A 119 -8.49 19.46 -1.19
C ILE A 119 -7.87 20.75 -1.77
N PRO A 120 -6.84 21.31 -1.11
CA PRO A 120 -6.28 22.59 -1.50
C PRO A 120 -5.42 22.41 -2.76
N PHE A 121 -6.03 22.56 -3.92
CA PHE A 121 -5.29 22.79 -5.16
C PHE A 121 -5.02 24.28 -5.30
N GLU A 122 -3.75 24.65 -5.49
CA GLU A 122 -3.33 26.06 -5.66
C GLU A 122 -3.90 26.71 -6.94
N VAL A 123 -4.45 25.91 -7.85
CA VAL A 123 -5.00 26.34 -9.14
C VAL A 123 -6.51 26.08 -9.19
N SER A 124 -7.26 27.02 -9.77
CA SER A 124 -8.68 26.83 -10.06
C SER A 124 -8.89 25.76 -11.14
N LEU A 125 -9.22 24.54 -10.72
CA LEU A 125 -9.40 23.41 -11.63
C LEU A 125 -10.74 23.53 -12.37
N ARG A 126 -10.71 23.46 -13.72
CA ARG A 126 -11.93 23.26 -14.50
C ARG A 126 -12.47 21.85 -14.23
N PHE A 127 -13.71 21.60 -14.67
CA PHE A 127 -14.37 20.32 -14.36
C PHE A 127 -13.58 19.11 -14.89
N LYS A 128 -13.00 19.22 -16.09
CA LYS A 128 -12.26 18.12 -16.72
C LYS A 128 -11.01 17.73 -15.92
N GLU A 129 -10.22 18.71 -15.46
CA GLU A 129 -9.02 18.45 -14.66
C GLU A 129 -9.37 17.85 -13.29
N ALA A 130 -10.37 18.43 -12.61
CA ALA A 130 -10.85 17.89 -11.34
C ALA A 130 -11.36 16.45 -11.50
N PHE A 131 -12.07 16.15 -12.59
CA PHE A 131 -12.55 14.80 -12.90
C PHE A 131 -11.40 13.83 -13.17
N SER A 132 -10.40 14.22 -13.98
CA SER A 132 -9.22 13.39 -14.23
C SER A 132 -8.43 13.07 -12.96
N ILE A 133 -8.15 14.07 -12.13
CA ILE A 133 -7.46 13.88 -10.84
C ILE A 133 -8.28 12.99 -9.91
N SER A 134 -9.60 13.17 -9.88
CA SER A 134 -10.48 12.36 -9.02
C SER A 134 -10.52 10.90 -9.45
N ILE A 135 -10.52 10.61 -10.75
CA ILE A 135 -10.41 9.23 -11.26
C ILE A 135 -9.04 8.64 -10.90
N LEU A 136 -7.95 9.37 -11.12
CA LEU A 136 -6.61 8.89 -10.77
C LEU A 136 -6.49 8.61 -9.26
N GLY A 137 -6.98 9.51 -8.42
CA GLY A 137 -7.05 9.29 -6.98
C GLY A 137 -7.92 8.09 -6.62
N ALA A 138 -9.04 7.89 -7.32
CA ALA A 138 -9.90 6.73 -7.10
C ALA A 138 -9.19 5.42 -7.42
N VAL A 139 -8.42 5.35 -8.52
CA VAL A 139 -7.60 4.19 -8.88
C VAL A 139 -6.61 3.85 -7.76
N ILE A 140 -5.92 4.86 -7.22
CA ILE A 140 -4.98 4.68 -6.10
C ILE A 140 -5.70 4.16 -4.85
N LEU A 141 -6.89 4.70 -4.55
CA LEU A 141 -7.67 4.31 -3.36
C LEU A 141 -8.21 2.88 -3.40
N ILE A 142 -8.50 2.34 -4.59
CA ILE A 142 -9.02 0.98 -4.73
C ILE A 142 -7.92 -0.08 -4.84
N ALA A 143 -6.66 0.33 -5.04
CA ALA A 143 -5.53 -0.58 -5.13
C ALA A 143 -5.39 -1.38 -3.83
N THR A 144 -5.31 -2.70 -3.93
CA THR A 144 -5.24 -3.61 -2.77
C THR A 144 -3.91 -4.34 -2.73
N SER A 145 -3.23 -4.32 -1.58
CA SER A 145 -1.91 -4.92 -1.40
C SER A 145 -1.98 -6.36 -0.84
N PRO A 146 -1.47 -7.38 -1.57
CA PRO A 146 -1.49 -8.76 -1.09
C PRO A 146 -0.52 -8.99 0.07
N SER A 147 0.65 -8.33 0.09
CA SER A 147 1.58 -8.41 1.21
C SER A 147 0.96 -7.92 2.51
N SER A 148 0.19 -6.84 2.46
CA SER A 148 -0.50 -6.29 3.63
C SER A 148 -1.57 -7.26 4.14
N ALA A 149 -2.35 -7.84 3.24
CA ALA A 149 -3.34 -8.85 3.59
C ALA A 149 -2.70 -10.09 4.25
N ILE A 150 -1.62 -10.62 3.66
CA ILE A 150 -0.89 -11.79 4.19
C ILE A 150 -0.30 -11.50 5.57
N ALA A 151 0.29 -10.32 5.76
CA ALA A 151 0.85 -9.92 7.04
C ALA A 151 -0.21 -9.96 8.13
N VAL A 152 -1.38 -9.34 7.89
CA VAL A 152 -2.50 -9.35 8.83
C VAL A 152 -3.02 -10.77 9.05
N ILE A 153 -3.23 -11.57 8.00
CA ILE A 153 -3.71 -12.95 8.09
C ILE A 153 -2.79 -13.80 8.97
N LYS A 154 -1.47 -13.70 8.79
CA LYS A 154 -0.47 -14.41 9.61
C LYS A 154 -0.46 -13.90 11.04
N GLU A 155 -0.56 -12.58 11.23
CA GLU A 155 -0.56 -11.92 12.53
C GLU A 155 -1.77 -12.36 13.38
N VAL A 156 -2.98 -12.36 12.80
CA VAL A 156 -4.21 -12.76 13.49
C VAL A 156 -4.52 -14.26 13.40
N LYS A 157 -3.67 -15.03 12.69
CA LYS A 157 -3.86 -16.47 12.41
C LYS A 157 -5.22 -16.80 11.78
N ALA A 158 -5.68 -15.96 10.86
CA ALA A 158 -6.95 -16.16 10.17
C ALA A 158 -6.89 -17.35 9.20
N ALA A 159 -7.94 -18.16 9.16
CA ALA A 159 -8.02 -19.34 8.29
C ALA A 159 -9.44 -19.58 7.75
N GLY A 160 -9.53 -20.37 6.67
CA GLY A 160 -10.78 -20.80 6.06
C GLY A 160 -11.10 -20.11 4.73
N ARG A 161 -12.30 -20.39 4.21
CA ARG A 161 -12.71 -20.00 2.85
C ARG A 161 -12.70 -18.48 2.63
N PHE A 162 -13.04 -17.69 3.65
CA PHE A 162 -13.03 -16.24 3.53
C PHE A 162 -11.61 -15.68 3.35
N THR A 163 -10.63 -16.19 4.11
CA THR A 163 -9.20 -15.85 3.95
C THR A 163 -8.72 -16.12 2.53
N GLN A 164 -9.11 -17.25 1.94
CA GLN A 164 -8.73 -17.65 0.59
C GLN A 164 -9.38 -16.76 -0.49
N VAL A 165 -10.63 -16.33 -0.27
CA VAL A 165 -11.29 -15.34 -1.12
C VAL A 165 -10.58 -13.98 -1.05
N VAL A 166 -10.22 -13.51 0.16
CA VAL A 166 -9.49 -12.25 0.35
C VAL A 166 -8.13 -12.30 -0.36
N LEU A 167 -7.34 -13.34 -0.15
CA LEU A 167 -6.05 -13.50 -0.85
C LEU A 167 -6.24 -13.56 -2.37
N GLY A 168 -7.21 -14.33 -2.84
CA GLY A 168 -7.50 -14.48 -4.26
C GLY A 168 -7.92 -13.18 -4.93
N ILE A 169 -8.81 -12.40 -4.31
CA ILE A 169 -9.23 -11.11 -4.88
C ILE A 169 -8.13 -10.07 -4.82
N THR A 170 -7.38 -10.00 -3.71
CA THR A 170 -6.30 -9.02 -3.58
C THR A 170 -5.19 -9.26 -4.60
N LEU A 171 -4.82 -10.51 -4.87
CA LEU A 171 -3.87 -10.85 -5.94
C LEU A 171 -4.39 -10.54 -7.34
N LEU A 172 -5.67 -10.84 -7.61
CA LEU A 172 -6.30 -10.49 -8.90
C LEU A 172 -6.34 -8.97 -9.09
N MET A 173 -6.66 -8.21 -8.05
CA MET A 173 -6.71 -6.75 -8.09
C MET A 173 -5.31 -6.13 -8.23
N ASP A 174 -4.28 -6.67 -7.56
CA ASP A 174 -2.89 -6.22 -7.67
C ASP A 174 -2.32 -6.41 -9.09
N SER A 175 -2.91 -7.31 -9.89
CA SER A 175 -2.56 -7.49 -11.31
C SER A 175 -3.29 -6.52 -12.25
N VAL A 176 -4.39 -5.90 -11.79
CA VAL A 176 -5.31 -5.09 -12.62
C VAL A 176 -5.21 -3.60 -12.32
N ALA A 177 -5.01 -3.24 -11.04
CA ALA A 177 -4.87 -1.87 -10.55
C ALA A 177 -3.41 -1.41 -10.68
#